data_AF-A0A536VQQ5-F1
#
_entry.id   AF-A0A536VQQ5-F1
#
_cell.length_a   1.000
_cell.length_b   1.000
_cell.length_c   1.000
_cell.angle_alpha   90.00
_cell.angle_beta   90.00
_cell.angle_gamma   90.00
#
_symmetry.space_group_name_H-M   'P 1'
#
loop_
_entity.id
_entity.type
_entity.pdbx_description
1 polymer ?
#
loop_
_entity_poly.entity_id
_entity_poly.type
_entity_poly.pdbx_seq_one_letter_code
_entity_poly.pdbx_strand_id
1 'polypeptide(L)' 'RFSPARSREIVKALVDNRRDVCYAEIEAPHGHDAFLLDTPQYHAIVRAFLNRATR' A
#
# COMPACT_ATOMS: atom_id res chain seq x y z
N ARG A 1 -13.55 6.91 -7.81
CA ARG A 1 -13.48 5.71 -6.93
C ARG A 1 -12.06 5.15 -6.98
N PHE A 2 -11.41 4.97 -5.84
CA PHE A 2 -10.07 4.41 -5.72
C PHE A 2 -10.14 2.87 -5.66
N SER A 3 -10.31 2.23 -6.81
CA SER A 3 -10.33 0.76 -6.87
C SER A 3 -8.91 0.19 -6.78
N PRO A 4 -8.75 -1.05 -6.29
CA PRO A 4 -7.45 -1.73 -6.28
C PRO A 4 -6.77 -1.80 -7.66
N ALA A 5 -7.57 -1.83 -8.74
CA ALA A 5 -7.06 -1.82 -10.11
C ALA A 5 -6.19 -0.58 -10.41
N ARG A 6 -6.58 0.61 -9.93
CA ARG A 6 -5.78 1.83 -10.10
C ARG A 6 -4.45 1.77 -9.36
N SER A 7 -4.43 1.18 -8.17
CA SER A 7 -3.18 0.96 -7.43
C SER A 7 -2.26 -0.02 -8.18
N ARG A 8 -2.82 -1.08 -8.78
CA ARG A 8 -2.04 -2.02 -9.61
C ARG A 8 -1.45 -1.37 -10.86
N GLU A 9 -2.15 -0.43 -11.49
CA GLU A 9 -1.61 0.38 -12.60
C GLU A 9 -0.38 1.17 -12.17
N ILE A 10 -0.43 1.83 -11.00
CA ILE A 10 0.71 2.58 -10.43
C ILE A 10 1.88 1.64 -10.14
N VAL A 11 1.62 0.50 -9.46
CA VAL A 11 2.66 -0.50 -9.14
C VAL A 11 3.31 -1.02 -10.41
N LYS A 12 2.51 -1.36 -11.43
CA LYS A 12 3.03 -1.79 -12.72
C LYS A 12 3.97 -0.76 -13.33
N ALA A 13 3.58 0.52 -13.37
CA ALA A 13 4.44 1.58 -13.90
C ALA A 13 5.76 1.71 -13.12
N LEU A 14 5.73 1.57 -11.80
CA LEU A 14 6.94 1.59 -10.97
C LEU A 14 7.86 0.38 -11.23
N VAL A 15 7.29 -0.82 -11.34
CA VAL A 15 8.02 -2.05 -11.70
C VAL A 15 8.67 -1.94 -13.07
N ASP A 16 7.91 -1.49 -14.08
CA ASP A 16 8.40 -1.32 -15.46
C ASP A 16 9.59 -0.34 -15.51
N ASN A 17 9.63 0.65 -14.60
CA ASN A 17 10.71 1.62 -14.47
C ASN A 17 11.80 1.21 -13.46
N ARG A 18 11.84 -0.07 -13.06
CA ARG A 18 12.81 -0.65 -12.12
C ARG A 18 12.91 0.13 -10.81
N ARG A 19 11.79 0.69 -10.35
CA ARG A 19 11.69 1.33 -9.04
C ARG A 19 11.43 0.29 -7.98
N ASP A 20 11.97 0.55 -6.82
CA ASP A 20 11.78 -0.26 -5.63
C ASP A 20 10.38 0.00 -5.06
N VAL A 21 9.48 -0.95 -5.24
CA VAL A 21 8.05 -0.82 -4.91
C VAL A 21 7.54 -2.06 -4.19
N CYS A 22 6.65 -1.85 -3.23
CA CYS A 22 5.89 -2.90 -2.56
C CYS A 22 4.39 -2.67 -2.74
N TYR A 23 3.61 -3.74 -2.82
CA TYR A 23 2.15 -3.68 -2.89
C TYR A 23 1.53 -4.60 -1.85
N ALA A 24 0.51 -4.10 -1.16
CA ALA A 24 -0.33 -4.88 -0.26
C ALA A 24 -1.79 -4.44 -0.44
N GLU A 25 -2.68 -5.42 -0.63
CA GLU A 25 -4.12 -5.22 -0.66
C GLU A 25 -4.69 -5.69 0.68
N ILE A 26 -5.44 -4.82 1.36
CA ILE A 26 -6.00 -5.09 2.69
C ILE A 26 -7.51 -5.09 2.54
N GLU A 27 -8.15 -6.19 2.93
CA GLU A 27 -9.61 -6.24 3.07
C GLU A 27 -10.01 -5.41 4.29
N ALA A 28 -10.82 -4.38 4.06
CA ALA A 28 -11.29 -3.50 5.13
C ALA A 28 -12.80 -3.24 5.01
N PRO A 29 -13.57 -3.31 6.10
CA PRO A 29 -15.03 -3.11 6.08
C PRO A 29 -15.44 -1.72 5.61
N HIS A 30 -14.59 -0.71 5.85
CA HIS A 30 -14.89 0.72 5.68
C HIS A 30 -14.51 1.27 4.30
N GLY A 31 -14.01 0.42 3.40
CA GLY A 31 -13.68 0.84 2.04
C GLY A 31 -12.56 1.88 1.99
N HIS A 32 -12.78 2.98 1.26
CA HIS A 32 -11.73 3.98 0.97
C HIS A 32 -11.10 4.56 2.23
N ASP A 33 -11.92 4.92 3.23
CA ASP A 33 -11.45 5.65 4.41
C ASP A 33 -10.80 4.73 5.46
N ALA A 34 -10.67 3.44 5.17
CA ALA A 34 -10.07 2.47 6.08
C ALA A 34 -8.62 2.81 6.49
N PHE A 35 -7.89 3.58 5.67
CA PHE A 35 -6.53 4.03 6.02
C PHE A 35 -6.50 5.09 7.14
N LEU A 36 -7.64 5.69 7.47
CA LEU A 36 -7.78 6.64 8.58
C LEU A 36 -8.03 5.96 9.92
N LEU A 37 -8.28 4.65 9.93
CA LEU A 37 -8.63 3.89 11.11
C LEU A 37 -7.43 3.11 11.65
N ASP A 38 -7.45 2.81 12.95
CA ASP A 38 -6.46 1.97 13.61
C ASP A 38 -6.59 0.51 13.16
N THR A 39 -6.04 0.20 11.99
CA THR A 39 -5.99 -1.14 11.42
C THR A 39 -4.60 -1.74 11.66
N PRO A 40 -4.44 -2.72 12.58
CA PRO A 40 -3.11 -3.22 12.96
C PRO A 40 -2.26 -3.71 11.78
N GLN A 41 -2.90 -4.37 10.81
CA GLN A 41 -2.23 -4.85 9.60
C GLN A 41 -1.71 -3.70 8.73
N TYR A 42 -2.49 -2.64 8.54
CA TYR A 42 -2.09 -1.46 7.78
C TYR A 42 -0.86 -0.79 8.40
N HIS A 43 -0.89 -0.53 9.70
CA HIS A 43 0.23 0.10 10.39
C HIS A 43 1.48 -0.78 10.44
N ALA A 44 1.34 -2.10 10.54
CA ALA A 44 2.47 -3.02 10.47
C ALA A 44 3.18 -2.95 9.11
N ILE A 45 2.41 -2.90 8.01
CA ILE A 45 2.95 -2.78 6.64
C ILE A 45 3.67 -1.44 6.45
N VAL A 46 3.04 -0.33 6.83
CA VAL A 46 3.64 1.01 6.72
C VAL A 46 4.91 1.11 7.56
N ARG A 47 4.90 0.59 8.79
CA ARG A 47 6.08 0.56 9.67
C ARG A 47 7.22 -0.25 9.06
N ALA A 48 6.93 -1.43 8.49
CA ALA A 48 7.94 -2.26 7.85
C ALA A 48 8.57 -1.56 6.63
N PHE A 49 7.75 -0.89 5.82
CA PHE A 49 8.22 -0.09 4.68
C PHE A 49 9.14 1.06 5.12
N LEU A 50 8.72 1.85 6.11
CA LEU A 50 9.53 2.97 6.62
C LEU A 50 10.83 2.51 7.27
N ASN A 51 10.79 1.44 8.07
CA ASN A 51 11.99 0.86 8.70
C ASN A 51 13.02 0.38 7.68
N ARG A 52 12.57 -0.09 6.50
CA ARG A 52 13.45 -0.47 5.41
C ARG A 52 14.11 0.75 4.76
N ALA A 53 13.39 1.87 4.63
CA ALA A 53 13.90 3.08 4.00
C ALA A 53 14.96 3.82 4.84
N THR A 54 14.99 3.56 6.16
CA THR A 54 15.94 4.19 7.10
C THR A 54 17.11 3.28 7.50
N ARG A 55 17.23 2.09 6.89
CA ARG A 55 18.40 1.20 7.03
C ARG A 55 19.37 1.43 5.90
#